data_AF-A0A7S4UGV8-F1
#
_entry.id   AF-A0A7S4UGV8-F1
#
_cell.length_a   1.000
_cell.length_b   1.000
_cell.length_c   1.000
_cell.angle_alpha   90.00
_cell.angle_beta   90.00
_cell.angle_gamma   90.00
#
_symmetry.space_group_name_H-M   'P 1'
#
loop_
_entity.id
_entity.type
_entity.pdbx_description
1 polymer ?
#
loop_
_entity_poly.entity_id
_entity_poly.type
_entity_poly.pdbx_seq_one_letter_code
_entity_poly.pdbx_strand_id
1 'polypeptide(L)'
;MMTSMPWYLLLTFLSPVVWGLEEEILEECAKIIPCVERSPGCSSCTAPASFSSGISCKRPHGFMKFLRDPWCFYCEATNQCMDHNKASKSACAKASAGFVKFEEQCMEVSSPEDDDYTPNEFLANWMGKVIEVGNPEKTLLDLSLFGSHDSFSYDLSLKVGELESGMMDMIAHDIIGIGHKIIPGFEDKSEAFVRRAAISQFLNISQQLDSGVRFIDLRIGCEDDVWYSQHTLRSNSPVRKYLNEIKDWMTKHPMEVVVIWISRHGVNEATGDDQFPGVSLEQKKKFWSQYTSTFDGMLVDFTNSPIHSTPLKNIAGKIVTYATDYVELTDSSPFALDSPQFLINEFFGYGIGGRVNGTSAVTASYLAEQEEFEQAKANKKKNPDQFFLLSMASPMKKDVIKAASAIALNPMPSSKDKGQRICDDAYKIPGFGGWCPMTLLDVSLLTNYYKQVTLEQARLEYAWDFPHAIYIDAVDFDGTIRTSGELPWERGQSYDPEEIKRYGAAWAIISRNLHVMCDDVTDEKKKSQCNELMHTAEMGIQQHPAKRWDHPLKGRLSKWPESHSAESDTFMEKAPASFSSNTPNTATN
;
A
#
# COMPACT_ATOMS: atom_id res chain seq x y z
N MET A 1 8.16 15.80 51.89
CA MET A 1 7.68 14.52 52.46
C MET A 1 6.97 13.74 51.36
N MET A 2 7.71 12.93 50.57
CA MET A 2 7.18 11.95 49.60
C MET A 2 8.40 11.23 49.01
N THR A 3 9.01 10.30 49.76
CA THR A 3 10.20 9.53 49.33
C THR A 3 10.15 8.06 49.74
N SER A 4 8.98 7.50 50.01
CA SER A 4 8.86 6.06 50.32
C SER A 4 7.44 5.56 50.11
N MET A 5 7.07 5.28 48.87
CA MET A 5 5.92 4.44 48.57
C MET A 5 6.44 3.13 47.97
N PRO A 6 6.15 1.96 48.58
CA PRO A 6 6.65 0.69 48.08
C PRO A 6 6.02 0.33 46.73
N TRP A 7 6.84 -0.15 45.79
CA TRP A 7 6.46 -0.47 44.40
C TRP A 7 5.21 -1.36 44.24
N TYR A 8 4.89 -2.17 45.24
CA TYR A 8 3.74 -3.10 45.22
C TYR A 8 2.37 -2.39 45.33
N LEU A 9 2.33 -1.16 45.85
CA LEU A 9 1.10 -0.37 45.98
C LEU A 9 0.73 0.41 44.70
N LEU A 10 1.63 0.47 43.71
CA LEU A 10 1.33 1.05 42.39
C LEU A 10 0.55 0.08 41.49
N LEU A 11 0.54 -1.23 41.83
CA LEU A 11 -0.06 -2.30 41.03
C LEU A 11 -1.56 -2.50 41.30
N THR A 12 -2.08 -2.02 42.44
CA THR A 12 -3.49 -2.21 42.83
C THR A 12 -4.47 -1.21 42.20
N PHE A 13 -4.00 -0.26 41.37
CA PHE A 13 -4.83 0.76 40.72
C PHE A 13 -5.01 0.59 39.20
N LEU A 14 -4.61 -0.55 38.64
CA LEU A 14 -4.77 -0.83 37.22
C LEU A 14 -6.03 -1.69 36.95
N SER A 15 -6.77 -1.27 35.91
CA SER A 15 -8.03 -1.80 35.38
C SER A 15 -8.15 -3.34 35.29
N PRO A 16 -9.36 -3.94 35.24
CA PRO A 16 -9.59 -5.40 35.18
C PRO A 16 -8.87 -6.18 34.07
N VAL A 17 -8.20 -5.51 33.13
CA VAL A 17 -7.39 -6.11 32.05
C VAL A 17 -6.07 -6.71 32.58
N VAL A 18 -5.60 -6.31 33.78
CA VAL A 18 -4.35 -6.83 34.37
C VAL A 18 -4.42 -8.31 34.76
N TRP A 19 -5.62 -8.87 34.98
CA TRP A 19 -5.78 -10.25 35.47
C TRP A 19 -5.31 -11.31 34.46
N GLY A 20 -5.38 -11.04 33.15
CA GLY A 20 -4.89 -11.98 32.12
C GLY A 20 -3.37 -11.99 31.95
N LEU A 21 -2.72 -10.85 32.24
CA LEU A 21 -1.25 -10.73 32.24
C LEU A 21 -0.64 -11.23 33.56
N GLU A 22 -1.39 -11.11 34.67
CA GLU A 22 -1.02 -11.68 35.96
C GLU A 22 -0.96 -13.21 35.91
N GLU A 23 -1.90 -13.91 35.26
CA GLU A 23 -1.83 -15.37 35.18
C GLU A 23 -0.58 -15.86 34.43
N GLU A 24 -0.23 -15.30 33.27
CA GLU A 24 0.99 -15.70 32.53
C GLU A 24 2.28 -15.34 33.27
N ILE A 25 2.35 -14.16 33.90
CA ILE A 25 3.52 -13.73 34.68
C ILE A 25 3.64 -14.55 35.97
N LEU A 26 2.52 -14.84 36.65
CA LEU A 26 2.49 -15.69 37.85
C LEU A 26 2.79 -17.15 37.51
N GLU A 27 2.37 -17.65 36.36
CA GLU A 27 2.63 -19.02 35.91
C GLU A 27 4.10 -19.20 35.49
N GLU A 28 4.72 -18.21 34.85
CA GLU A 28 6.18 -18.19 34.60
C GLU A 28 7.00 -17.95 35.89
N CYS A 29 6.53 -17.11 36.81
CA CYS A 29 7.16 -16.96 38.13
C CYS A 29 7.01 -18.22 38.99
N ALA A 30 5.90 -18.95 38.89
CA ALA A 30 5.67 -20.20 39.61
C ALA A 30 6.59 -21.33 39.12
N LYS A 31 6.98 -21.33 37.84
CA LYS A 31 7.98 -22.29 37.29
C LYS A 31 9.41 -22.07 37.82
N ILE A 32 9.72 -20.88 38.33
CA ILE A 32 11.07 -20.49 38.79
C ILE A 32 11.25 -20.69 40.30
N ILE A 33 10.16 -20.89 41.05
CA ILE A 33 10.20 -21.11 42.51
C ILE A 33 9.98 -22.60 42.81
N PRO A 34 10.93 -23.33 43.41
CA PRO A 34 10.64 -24.67 43.90
C PRO A 34 9.65 -24.57 45.06
N CYS A 35 8.44 -25.07 44.86
CA CYS A 35 7.47 -25.29 45.94
C CYS A 35 8.09 -26.23 47.00
N VAL A 36 8.29 -25.69 48.20
CA VAL A 36 8.48 -26.48 49.42
C VAL A 36 7.09 -26.94 49.88
N GLU A 37 6.74 -28.18 49.58
CA GLU A 37 5.54 -28.81 50.16
C GLU A 37 5.70 -28.96 51.68
N ARG A 38 4.70 -28.45 52.40
CA ARG A 38 4.54 -28.59 53.85
C ARG A 38 4.02 -29.99 54.18
N SER A 39 4.78 -30.76 54.96
CA SER A 39 4.21 -31.85 55.77
C SER A 39 3.56 -31.29 57.05
N PRO A 40 2.39 -31.78 57.48
CA PRO A 40 1.74 -31.36 58.72
C PRO A 40 2.37 -32.08 59.92
N GLY A 41 3.26 -31.41 60.64
CA GLY A 41 3.83 -31.96 61.88
C GLY A 41 5.14 -31.34 62.31
N CYS A 42 5.16 -30.04 62.63
CA CYS A 42 6.25 -29.45 63.40
C CYS A 42 5.72 -28.31 64.27
N SER A 43 5.51 -28.61 65.55
CA SER A 43 5.32 -27.63 66.61
C SER A 43 6.68 -27.12 67.08
N SER A 44 6.81 -25.80 67.18
CA SER A 44 7.93 -25.03 67.73
C SER A 44 9.21 -24.96 66.89
N CYS A 45 9.49 -23.77 66.35
CA CYS A 45 10.84 -23.26 66.14
C CYS A 45 10.80 -21.74 66.36
N THR A 46 11.39 -21.31 67.48
CA THR A 46 11.77 -19.94 67.79
C THR A 46 12.80 -19.44 66.77
N ALA A 47 12.64 -18.19 66.33
CA ALA A 47 13.55 -17.54 65.41
C ALA A 47 14.98 -17.40 66.00
N PRO A 48 16.02 -17.52 65.18
CA PRO A 48 17.25 -16.80 65.40
C PRO A 48 17.43 -15.67 64.39
N ALA A 49 17.94 -14.57 64.93
CA ALA A 49 18.38 -13.38 64.23
C ALA A 49 19.54 -13.67 63.26
N SER A 50 19.71 -12.74 62.32
CA SER A 50 20.78 -12.61 61.33
C SER A 50 20.74 -13.57 60.13
N PHE A 51 20.08 -13.12 59.06
CA PHE A 51 20.41 -13.55 57.70
C PHE A 51 21.19 -12.42 57.02
N SER A 52 22.50 -12.67 56.88
CA SER A 52 23.41 -11.87 56.07
C SER A 52 22.99 -11.89 54.60
N SER A 53 23.13 -10.73 53.97
CA SER A 53 23.13 -10.47 52.53
C SER A 53 23.65 -11.63 51.67
N GLY A 54 22.80 -12.17 50.80
CA GLY A 54 23.22 -13.24 49.88
C GLY A 54 22.13 -13.79 48.97
N ILE A 55 21.16 -12.99 48.52
CA ILE A 55 20.29 -13.37 47.40
C ILE A 55 20.60 -12.43 46.23
N SER A 56 21.52 -12.86 45.38
CA SER A 56 21.67 -12.30 44.04
C SER A 56 20.50 -12.81 43.20
N CYS A 57 19.41 -12.04 43.11
CA CYS A 57 18.46 -12.19 42.02
C CYS A 57 19.25 -11.95 40.72
N LYS A 58 19.58 -13.03 39.99
CA LYS A 58 20.06 -12.90 38.61
C LYS A 58 18.95 -12.17 37.84
N ARG A 59 19.24 -10.93 37.45
CA ARG A 59 18.35 -10.14 36.60
C ARG A 59 18.01 -10.98 35.36
N PRO A 60 16.75 -10.99 34.89
CA PRO A 60 16.43 -11.63 33.63
C PRO A 60 17.24 -10.92 32.53
N HIS A 61 18.25 -11.61 32.01
CA HIS A 61 19.17 -11.06 31.01
C HIS A 61 18.44 -10.63 29.72
N GLY A 62 17.23 -11.13 29.47
CA GLY A 62 16.41 -10.78 28.30
C GLY A 62 15.92 -9.32 28.29
N PHE A 63 15.45 -8.80 29.42
CA PHE A 63 14.84 -7.45 29.47
C PHE A 63 15.86 -6.33 29.20
N MET A 64 17.07 -6.46 29.74
CA MET A 64 18.16 -5.49 29.50
C MET A 64 18.80 -5.65 28.11
N LYS A 65 18.63 -6.80 27.45
CA LYS A 65 19.10 -7.02 26.07
C LYS A 65 18.18 -6.35 25.05
N PHE A 66 16.87 -6.33 25.31
CA PHE A 66 15.89 -5.59 24.50
C PHE A 66 16.14 -4.08 24.45
N LEU A 67 16.72 -3.50 25.51
CA LEU A 67 17.19 -2.11 25.51
C LEU A 67 18.52 -1.88 24.75
N ARG A 68 19.17 -2.95 24.27
CA ARG A 68 20.50 -2.94 23.64
C ARG A 68 20.51 -3.46 22.20
N ASP A 69 19.36 -3.78 21.62
CA ASP A 69 19.31 -4.13 20.20
C ASP A 69 19.83 -2.94 19.36
N PRO A 70 20.51 -3.20 18.23
CA PRO A 70 21.24 -2.18 17.49
C PRO A 70 20.29 -1.09 16.98
N TRP A 71 20.50 0.12 17.49
CA TRP A 71 19.82 1.33 17.03
C TRP A 71 20.40 1.72 15.67
N CYS A 72 19.70 2.47 14.84
CA CYS A 72 20.31 3.19 13.72
C CYS A 72 20.17 4.69 13.99
N PHE A 73 21.17 5.49 13.65
CA PHE A 73 21.14 6.95 13.78
C PHE A 73 21.36 7.58 12.42
N TYR A 74 20.58 8.62 12.12
CA TYR A 74 20.94 9.54 11.05
C TYR A 74 22.09 10.41 11.53
N CYS A 75 23.13 10.49 10.72
CA CYS A 75 24.29 11.30 10.99
C CYS A 75 24.30 12.51 10.07
N GLU A 76 23.92 13.69 10.57
CA GLU A 76 23.96 14.94 9.80
C GLU A 76 25.36 15.21 9.23
N ALA A 77 26.42 14.90 9.99
CA ALA A 77 27.80 15.12 9.58
C ALA A 77 28.23 14.27 8.36
N THR A 78 27.55 13.14 8.11
CA THR A 78 27.87 12.24 6.99
C THR A 78 26.71 12.07 6.02
N ASN A 79 25.55 12.67 6.28
CA ASN A 79 24.29 12.44 5.55
C ASN A 79 24.00 10.93 5.35
N GLN A 80 24.19 10.11 6.40
CA GLN A 80 24.05 8.66 6.31
C GLN A 80 23.39 8.07 7.55
N CYS A 81 22.60 7.01 7.34
CA CYS A 81 22.06 6.17 8.39
C CYS A 81 23.07 5.11 8.79
N MET A 82 23.39 5.05 10.07
CA MET A 82 24.38 4.12 10.61
C MET A 82 23.81 3.34 11.78
N ASP A 83 24.03 2.03 11.82
CA ASP A 83 23.88 1.22 13.04
C ASP A 83 24.66 1.87 14.20
N HIS A 84 24.11 1.88 15.41
CA HIS A 84 24.64 2.33 16.69
C HIS A 84 26.08 1.87 16.89
N ASN A 85 26.38 0.63 16.51
CA ASN A 85 27.70 0.05 16.63
C ASN A 85 28.71 0.68 15.65
N LYS A 86 28.24 1.18 14.51
CA LYS A 86 29.02 1.96 13.54
C LYS A 86 29.04 3.46 13.89
N ALA A 87 27.91 4.02 14.32
CA ALA A 87 27.74 5.43 14.70
C ALA A 87 28.58 5.81 15.93
N SER A 88 28.63 4.94 16.95
CA SER A 88 29.49 5.12 18.13
C SER A 88 30.99 5.10 17.83
N LYS A 89 31.39 4.68 16.61
CA LYS A 89 32.78 4.63 16.14
C LYS A 89 33.08 5.59 14.99
N SER A 90 32.08 6.30 14.47
CA SER A 90 32.23 7.17 13.28
C SER A 90 32.44 8.65 13.66
N ALA A 91 32.65 9.49 12.65
CA ALA A 91 32.76 10.95 12.80
C ALA A 91 31.55 11.57 13.53
N CYS A 92 30.40 10.89 13.54
CA CYS A 92 29.21 11.33 14.25
C CYS A 92 29.33 11.33 15.77
N ALA A 93 30.12 10.42 16.35
CA ALA A 93 30.36 10.43 17.80
C ALA A 93 31.21 11.63 18.27
N LYS A 94 31.90 12.31 17.35
CA LYS A 94 32.80 13.43 17.64
C LYS A 94 32.20 14.80 17.32
N ALA A 95 31.26 14.87 16.39
CA ALA A 95 30.48 16.07 16.15
C ALA A 95 29.48 16.19 17.30
N SER A 96 29.58 17.22 18.12
CA SER A 96 28.55 17.62 19.09
C SER A 96 27.25 18.10 18.42
N ALA A 97 27.01 17.70 17.17
CA ALA A 97 25.76 17.87 16.46
C ALA A 97 24.77 16.85 17.03
N GLY A 98 23.57 17.32 17.41
CA GLY A 98 22.57 16.49 18.06
C GLY A 98 22.28 15.23 17.25
N PHE A 99 22.09 14.11 17.95
CA PHE A 99 21.45 12.96 17.31
C PHE A 99 20.01 13.36 16.97
N VAL A 100 19.69 13.39 15.69
CA VAL A 100 18.30 13.55 15.24
C VAL A 100 17.56 12.24 15.52
N LYS A 101 16.31 12.34 15.98
CA LYS A 101 15.45 11.17 16.28
C LYS A 101 15.35 10.28 15.03
N PHE A 102 15.42 8.96 15.25
CA PHE A 102 15.62 7.88 14.27
C PHE A 102 14.76 7.93 12.99
N GLU A 103 13.55 8.49 13.02
CA GLU A 103 12.54 8.17 12.01
C GLU A 103 12.29 9.18 10.88
N GLU A 104 12.63 10.46 11.06
CA GLU A 104 12.28 11.48 10.04
C GLU A 104 13.21 11.42 8.83
N GLN A 105 14.50 11.07 9.00
CA GLN A 105 15.50 11.17 7.92
C GLN A 105 16.08 9.82 7.46
N CYS A 106 15.90 8.74 8.23
CA CYS A 106 16.48 7.43 7.89
C CYS A 106 15.56 6.43 7.21
N MET A 107 14.30 6.78 7.03
CA MET A 107 13.36 6.01 6.22
C MET A 107 12.89 6.79 4.99
N GLU A 108 13.66 7.80 4.52
CA GLU A 108 13.56 8.11 3.10
C GLU A 108 13.92 6.82 2.36
N VAL A 109 12.90 6.20 1.77
CA VAL A 109 13.04 4.99 0.96
C VAL A 109 13.69 5.45 -0.34
N SER A 110 14.94 5.90 -0.30
CA SER A 110 15.69 6.17 -1.52
C SER A 110 16.07 4.80 -2.08
N SER A 111 15.24 4.18 -2.94
CA SER A 111 15.53 2.92 -3.63
C SER A 111 16.97 2.98 -4.17
N PRO A 112 17.79 1.90 -4.17
CA PRO A 112 19.12 1.98 -4.79
C PRO A 112 19.01 2.29 -6.29
N GLU A 113 17.84 2.03 -6.87
CA GLU A 113 17.48 2.39 -8.23
C GLU A 113 17.22 3.91 -8.39
N ASP A 114 17.03 4.69 -7.32
CA ASP A 114 16.64 6.11 -7.42
C ASP A 114 17.72 7.02 -8.03
N ASP A 115 19.00 6.69 -7.84
CA ASP A 115 20.10 7.51 -8.36
C ASP A 115 20.40 7.24 -9.85
N ASP A 116 19.89 6.14 -10.42
CA ASP A 116 20.12 5.75 -11.83
C ASP A 116 18.83 5.36 -12.58
N TYR A 117 17.66 5.60 -11.99
CA TYR A 117 16.39 5.32 -12.64
C TYR A 117 16.22 6.25 -13.85
N THR A 118 16.23 5.66 -15.03
CA THR A 118 15.85 6.34 -16.26
C THR A 118 14.42 5.94 -16.60
N PRO A 119 13.46 6.88 -16.60
CA PRO A 119 12.08 6.60 -16.95
C PRO A 119 11.97 5.88 -18.30
N ASN A 120 11.11 4.86 -18.36
CA ASN A 120 10.75 4.26 -19.63
C ASN A 120 9.96 5.30 -20.46
N GLU A 121 10.58 5.82 -21.52
CA GLU A 121 10.01 6.91 -22.33
C GLU A 121 8.62 6.58 -22.89
N PHE A 122 8.37 5.31 -23.23
CA PHE A 122 7.06 4.89 -23.69
C PHE A 122 6.02 4.97 -22.57
N LEU A 123 6.29 4.41 -21.40
CA LEU A 123 5.33 4.42 -20.27
C LEU A 123 5.06 5.84 -19.77
N ALA A 124 6.07 6.70 -19.72
CA ALA A 124 5.86 8.09 -19.33
C ALA A 124 4.97 8.87 -20.33
N ASN A 125 4.83 8.40 -21.57
CA ASN A 125 4.10 9.09 -22.65
C ASN A 125 3.07 8.20 -23.37
N TRP A 126 2.56 7.16 -22.72
CA TRP A 126 1.78 6.14 -23.43
C TRP A 126 0.44 6.70 -23.93
N MET A 127 -0.22 7.59 -23.18
CA MET A 127 -1.50 8.15 -23.61
C MET A 127 -1.32 9.06 -24.82
N GLY A 128 -0.28 9.89 -24.85
CA GLY A 128 0.02 10.77 -25.97
C GLY A 128 0.27 9.97 -27.25
N LYS A 129 1.08 8.91 -27.17
CA LYS A 129 1.32 7.99 -28.30
C LYS A 129 0.01 7.36 -28.79
N VAL A 130 -0.84 6.92 -27.87
CA VAL A 130 -2.15 6.33 -28.18
C VAL A 130 -3.11 7.35 -28.82
N ILE A 131 -3.17 8.58 -28.31
CA ILE A 131 -4.01 9.67 -28.83
C ILE A 131 -3.62 10.04 -30.27
N GLU A 132 -2.33 10.06 -30.59
CA GLU A 132 -1.85 10.43 -31.92
C GLU A 132 -2.29 9.44 -33.00
N VAL A 133 -2.21 8.14 -32.70
CA VAL A 133 -2.41 7.06 -33.69
C VAL A 133 -3.82 6.47 -33.66
N GLY A 134 -4.47 6.47 -32.50
CA GLY A 134 -5.74 5.81 -32.27
C GLY A 134 -6.95 6.52 -32.87
N ASN A 135 -8.12 5.94 -32.62
CA ASN A 135 -9.41 6.48 -33.00
C ASN A 135 -9.66 7.82 -32.26
N PRO A 136 -9.81 8.93 -33.00
CA PRO A 136 -9.87 10.27 -32.42
C PRO A 136 -11.23 10.60 -31.78
N GLU A 137 -12.20 9.68 -31.83
CA GLU A 137 -13.55 9.83 -31.24
C GLU A 137 -13.68 9.11 -29.90
N LYS A 138 -12.69 8.29 -29.51
CA LYS A 138 -12.66 7.63 -28.21
C LYS A 138 -12.48 8.66 -27.10
N THR A 139 -13.12 8.42 -25.98
CA THR A 139 -13.15 9.25 -24.78
C THR A 139 -12.29 8.63 -23.68
N LEU A 140 -12.16 9.31 -22.53
CA LEU A 140 -11.51 8.71 -21.37
C LEU A 140 -12.25 7.45 -20.89
N LEU A 141 -13.58 7.40 -21.02
CA LEU A 141 -14.42 6.29 -20.58
C LEU A 141 -14.37 5.09 -21.56
N ASP A 142 -13.68 5.20 -22.69
CA ASP A 142 -13.36 4.04 -23.53
C ASP A 142 -12.11 3.31 -23.03
N LEU A 143 -11.27 3.96 -22.23
CA LEU A 143 -10.00 3.43 -21.77
C LEU A 143 -10.08 2.83 -20.36
N SER A 144 -9.02 2.12 -20.00
CA SER A 144 -8.78 1.58 -18.66
C SER A 144 -7.44 2.11 -18.15
N LEU A 145 -7.40 2.70 -16.97
CA LEU A 145 -6.19 3.32 -16.43
C LEU A 145 -5.53 2.43 -15.39
N PHE A 146 -4.21 2.30 -15.47
CA PHE A 146 -3.44 1.79 -14.36
C PHE A 146 -3.32 2.87 -13.27
N GLY A 147 -3.62 2.51 -12.04
CA GLY A 147 -3.72 3.40 -10.90
C GLY A 147 -2.89 2.94 -9.71
N SER A 148 -2.56 3.87 -8.83
CA SER A 148 -1.97 3.56 -7.52
C SER A 148 -2.99 3.83 -6.40
N HIS A 149 -3.13 2.88 -5.48
CA HIS A 149 -3.95 3.02 -4.28
C HIS A 149 -3.16 3.70 -3.17
N ASP A 150 -3.79 4.64 -2.44
CA ASP A 150 -3.11 5.45 -1.41
C ASP A 150 -1.79 6.05 -1.95
N SER A 151 -1.86 6.74 -3.10
CA SER A 151 -0.71 7.04 -3.97
C SER A 151 0.47 7.74 -3.27
N PHE A 152 0.23 8.45 -2.17
CA PHE A 152 1.23 9.25 -1.45
C PHE A 152 1.72 8.60 -0.16
N SER A 153 1.32 7.35 0.10
CA SER A 153 1.73 6.62 1.31
C SER A 153 3.24 6.35 1.39
N TYR A 154 4.00 6.57 0.32
CA TYR A 154 5.46 6.50 0.32
C TYR A 154 6.11 7.57 1.22
N ASP A 155 5.46 8.72 1.45
CA ASP A 155 5.98 9.85 2.23
C ASP A 155 5.24 10.03 3.57
N LEU A 156 4.77 8.95 4.19
CA LEU A 156 4.14 9.03 5.52
C LEU A 156 5.13 9.51 6.59
N SER A 157 4.64 10.40 7.46
CA SER A 157 5.32 10.82 8.69
C SER A 157 5.04 9.82 9.82
N LEU A 158 5.47 10.13 11.04
CA LEU A 158 5.04 9.42 12.25
C LEU A 158 3.81 10.01 12.92
N LYS A 159 3.36 11.17 12.46
CA LYS A 159 2.21 11.85 13.05
C LYS A 159 0.93 11.19 12.56
N VAL A 160 0.11 10.79 13.52
CA VAL A 160 -1.23 10.25 13.26
C VAL A 160 -2.06 11.31 12.57
N GLY A 161 -2.68 10.96 11.45
CA GLY A 161 -3.66 11.83 10.80
C GLY A 161 -4.89 11.97 11.70
N GLU A 162 -5.52 13.15 11.69
CA GLU A 162 -6.35 13.65 12.80
C GLU A 162 -7.45 12.67 13.30
N LEU A 163 -7.92 11.69 12.53
CA LEU A 163 -9.06 10.85 12.91
C LEU A 163 -9.07 9.39 12.39
N GLU A 164 -7.92 8.73 12.22
CA GLU A 164 -7.89 7.24 12.13
C GLU A 164 -7.91 6.56 13.51
N SER A 165 -8.81 7.06 14.37
CA SER A 165 -8.98 6.55 15.73
C SER A 165 -9.29 5.05 15.72
N GLY A 166 -9.94 4.49 14.70
CA GLY A 166 -10.25 3.05 14.68
C GLY A 166 -9.02 2.12 14.76
N MET A 167 -7.93 2.41 14.05
CA MET A 167 -6.73 1.57 14.07
C MET A 167 -5.76 2.01 15.15
N MET A 168 -5.59 3.32 15.34
CA MET A 168 -4.72 3.82 16.40
C MET A 168 -5.33 3.62 17.77
N ASP A 169 -6.64 3.71 17.99
CA ASP A 169 -7.27 3.34 19.26
C ASP A 169 -7.16 1.83 19.48
N MET A 170 -7.25 1.00 18.44
CA MET A 170 -7.06 -0.44 18.57
C MET A 170 -5.62 -0.78 18.97
N ILE A 171 -4.62 -0.24 18.27
CA ILE A 171 -3.20 -0.42 18.59
C ILE A 171 -2.89 0.27 19.93
N ALA A 172 -3.46 1.44 20.18
CA ALA A 172 -3.20 2.20 21.38
C ALA A 172 -3.81 1.56 22.62
N HIS A 173 -5.03 1.05 22.52
CA HIS A 173 -5.71 0.34 23.59
C HIS A 173 -5.06 -1.01 23.86
N ASP A 174 -4.75 -1.80 22.83
CA ASP A 174 -4.26 -3.17 23.01
C ASP A 174 -2.74 -3.24 23.24
N ILE A 175 -1.96 -2.26 22.80
CA ILE A 175 -0.48 -2.31 22.75
C ILE A 175 0.17 -1.11 23.44
N ILE A 176 -0.33 0.10 23.21
CA ILE A 176 0.29 1.34 23.73
C ILE A 176 -0.13 1.61 25.19
N GLY A 177 -1.33 1.23 25.62
CA GLY A 177 -1.98 1.69 26.86
C GLY A 177 -1.20 1.42 28.15
N ILE A 178 -0.37 0.37 28.16
CA ILE A 178 0.54 0.05 29.26
C ILE A 178 2.00 0.30 28.87
N GLY A 179 2.39 0.02 27.62
CA GLY A 179 3.77 0.12 27.13
C GLY A 179 4.32 1.55 27.16
N HIS A 180 3.56 2.55 26.70
CA HIS A 180 4.06 3.93 26.59
C HIS A 180 4.36 4.58 27.94
N LYS A 181 3.63 4.19 28.99
CA LYS A 181 3.81 4.76 30.34
C LYS A 181 5.02 4.17 31.07
N ILE A 182 5.47 2.98 30.66
CA ILE A 182 6.41 2.18 31.46
C ILE A 182 7.75 1.98 30.73
N ILE A 183 7.77 1.96 29.40
CA ILE A 183 8.97 1.65 28.60
C ILE A 183 9.38 2.90 27.79
N PRO A 184 10.43 3.63 28.21
CA PRO A 184 10.99 4.72 27.42
C PRO A 184 11.37 4.25 26.00
N GLY A 185 10.98 5.02 24.98
CA GLY A 185 11.22 4.69 23.57
C GLY A 185 10.25 3.68 22.95
N PHE A 186 9.19 3.29 23.67
CA PHE A 186 8.13 2.44 23.10
C PHE A 186 7.27 3.19 22.08
N GLU A 187 7.05 4.48 22.30
CA GLU A 187 6.32 5.38 21.40
C GLU A 187 6.91 5.34 19.99
N ASP A 188 8.20 5.66 19.85
CA ASP A 188 8.96 5.61 18.58
C ASP A 188 8.78 4.25 17.86
N LYS A 189 8.97 3.13 18.57
CA LYS A 189 8.80 1.79 17.99
C LYS A 189 7.38 1.53 17.49
N SER A 190 6.38 1.98 18.22
CA SER A 190 4.97 1.80 17.85
C SER A 190 4.59 2.67 16.65
N GLU A 191 5.06 3.92 16.60
CA GLU A 191 4.83 4.83 15.49
C GLU A 191 5.52 4.32 14.21
N ALA A 192 6.77 3.85 14.29
CA ALA A 192 7.46 3.23 13.16
C ALA A 192 6.82 1.93 12.70
N PHE A 193 6.24 1.14 13.62
CA PHE A 193 5.44 -0.02 13.23
C PHE A 193 4.20 0.41 12.45
N VAL A 194 3.42 1.36 12.98
CA VAL A 194 2.20 1.88 12.33
C VAL A 194 2.54 2.46 10.97
N ARG A 195 3.61 3.24 10.85
CA ARG A 195 4.06 3.81 9.57
C ARG A 195 4.31 2.72 8.55
N ARG A 196 5.13 1.72 8.90
CA ARG A 196 5.41 0.60 7.98
C ARG A 196 4.16 -0.21 7.64
N ALA A 197 3.21 -0.34 8.57
CA ALA A 197 1.94 -1.00 8.34
C ALA A 197 0.96 -0.15 7.49
N ALA A 198 1.22 1.14 7.28
CA ALA A 198 0.38 2.03 6.50
C ALA A 198 0.98 2.39 5.11
N ILE A 199 2.28 2.21 4.89
CA ILE A 199 2.85 2.42 3.54
C ILE A 199 2.28 1.37 2.58
N SER A 200 1.72 1.82 1.46
CA SER A 200 1.18 1.01 0.36
C SER A 200 1.94 1.17 -0.96
N GLN A 201 2.77 2.21 -1.11
CA GLN A 201 3.54 2.50 -2.31
C GLN A 201 5.03 2.63 -2.01
N PHE A 202 5.86 2.12 -2.92
CA PHE A 202 7.32 2.27 -2.87
C PHE A 202 7.78 3.56 -3.55
N LEU A 203 7.18 3.83 -4.70
CA LEU A 203 7.60 4.89 -5.62
C LEU A 203 7.04 6.23 -5.19
N ASN A 204 7.80 7.30 -5.41
CA ASN A 204 7.26 8.65 -5.34
C ASN A 204 6.27 8.93 -6.48
N ILE A 205 5.56 10.04 -6.44
CA ILE A 205 4.48 10.28 -7.40
C ILE A 205 4.97 10.44 -8.84
N SER A 206 6.12 11.08 -9.08
CA SER A 206 6.69 11.19 -10.43
C SER A 206 7.12 9.84 -10.98
N GLN A 207 7.73 8.99 -10.15
CA GLN A 207 8.11 7.62 -10.53
C GLN A 207 6.88 6.77 -10.84
N GLN A 208 5.78 6.91 -10.09
CA GLN A 208 4.52 6.22 -10.41
C GLN A 208 4.00 6.64 -11.79
N LEU A 209 4.01 7.95 -12.09
CA LEU A 209 3.60 8.48 -13.40
C LEU A 209 4.52 8.00 -14.53
N ASP A 210 5.84 7.95 -14.30
CA ASP A 210 6.83 7.40 -15.24
C ASP A 210 6.63 5.91 -15.49
N SER A 211 6.15 5.17 -14.48
CA SER A 211 5.71 3.77 -14.58
C SER A 211 4.33 3.61 -15.24
N GLY A 212 3.75 4.65 -15.83
CA GLY A 212 2.51 4.56 -16.60
C GLY A 212 1.22 4.68 -15.77
N VAL A 213 1.30 5.00 -14.48
CA VAL A 213 0.12 5.31 -13.64
C VAL A 213 -0.58 6.55 -14.18
N ARG A 214 -1.90 6.50 -14.36
CA ARG A 214 -2.73 7.64 -14.78
C ARG A 214 -3.97 7.85 -13.90
N PHE A 215 -4.18 7.02 -12.89
CA PHE A 215 -5.19 7.21 -11.85
C PHE A 215 -4.52 7.33 -10.47
N ILE A 216 -4.79 8.42 -9.77
CA ILE A 216 -4.20 8.76 -8.46
C ILE A 216 -5.30 8.80 -7.40
N ASP A 217 -5.17 7.97 -6.36
CA ASP A 217 -5.98 8.04 -5.14
C ASP A 217 -5.33 9.02 -4.15
N LEU A 218 -5.80 10.28 -4.18
CA LEU A 218 -5.32 11.35 -3.31
C LEU A 218 -6.20 11.45 -2.06
N ARG A 219 -5.74 10.83 -0.98
CA ARG A 219 -6.37 10.93 0.34
C ARG A 219 -5.79 12.09 1.12
N ILE A 220 -6.64 13.00 1.62
CA ILE A 220 -6.22 14.24 2.27
C ILE A 220 -6.88 14.47 3.63
N GLY A 221 -6.15 15.12 4.53
CA GLY A 221 -6.63 15.65 5.80
C GLY A 221 -6.05 17.04 6.04
N CYS A 222 -6.70 17.84 6.90
CA CYS A 222 -6.29 19.20 7.23
C CYS A 222 -5.88 19.25 8.70
N GLU A 223 -4.70 19.78 9.00
CA GLU A 223 -4.24 20.02 10.37
C GLU A 223 -3.61 21.41 10.42
N ASP A 224 -4.01 22.24 11.38
CA ASP A 224 -3.52 23.63 11.52
C ASP A 224 -3.61 24.44 10.21
N ASP A 225 -4.71 24.28 9.44
CA ASP A 225 -4.94 24.95 8.15
C ASP A 225 -3.92 24.57 7.05
N VAL A 226 -3.27 23.41 7.21
CA VAL A 226 -2.37 22.80 6.22
C VAL A 226 -2.91 21.43 5.81
N TRP A 227 -3.02 21.22 4.51
CA TRP A 227 -3.49 19.95 3.95
C TRP A 227 -2.33 18.99 3.72
N TYR A 228 -2.46 17.79 4.24
CA TYR A 228 -1.52 16.68 4.09
C TYR A 228 -2.22 15.52 3.40
N SER A 229 -1.46 14.75 2.63
CA SER A 229 -1.96 13.43 2.25
C SER A 229 -1.95 12.53 3.48
N GLN A 230 -2.87 11.57 3.56
CA GLN A 230 -3.00 10.70 4.72
C GLN A 230 -3.34 9.26 4.35
N HIS A 231 -2.80 8.34 5.15
CA HIS A 231 -3.24 6.96 5.25
C HIS A 231 -2.78 6.45 6.61
N THR A 232 -3.68 6.44 7.60
CA THR A 232 -3.40 6.35 9.04
C THR A 232 -2.58 7.49 9.62
N LEU A 233 -1.40 7.69 9.06
CA LEU A 233 -0.51 8.78 9.35
C LEU A 233 -0.69 9.84 8.28
N ARG A 234 -0.35 11.08 8.61
CA ARG A 234 -0.22 12.12 7.60
C ARG A 234 1.14 12.02 6.93
N SER A 235 1.26 12.56 5.73
CA SER A 235 2.52 12.72 5.00
C SER A 235 3.49 13.69 5.69
N ASN A 236 4.79 13.57 5.40
CA ASN A 236 5.80 14.53 5.84
C ASN A 236 5.61 15.88 5.13
N SER A 237 5.27 15.84 3.84
CA SER A 237 5.11 17.03 3.03
C SER A 237 3.63 17.44 2.88
N PRO A 238 3.31 18.75 2.82
CA PRO A 238 1.97 19.20 2.48
C PRO A 238 1.55 18.75 1.07
N VAL A 239 0.24 18.52 0.86
CA VAL A 239 -0.34 18.08 -0.44
C VAL A 239 0.12 18.96 -1.59
N ARG A 240 0.23 20.27 -1.35
CA ARG A 240 0.69 21.24 -2.35
C ARG A 240 2.03 20.88 -3.00
N LYS A 241 2.96 20.26 -2.24
CA LYS A 241 4.24 19.80 -2.80
C LYS A 241 3.99 18.77 -3.90
N TYR A 242 3.21 17.74 -3.61
CA TYR A 242 2.92 16.68 -4.57
C TYR A 242 2.10 17.16 -5.76
N LEU A 243 1.16 18.11 -5.57
CA LEU A 243 0.43 18.70 -6.69
C LEU A 243 1.36 19.44 -7.65
N ASN A 244 2.38 20.14 -7.13
CA ASN A 244 3.41 20.76 -7.97
C ASN A 244 4.26 19.70 -8.69
N GLU A 245 4.61 18.59 -8.04
CA GLU A 245 5.34 17.49 -8.69
C GLU A 245 4.55 16.90 -9.86
N ILE A 246 3.24 16.68 -9.69
CA ILE A 246 2.34 16.23 -10.77
C ILE A 246 2.29 17.28 -11.89
N LYS A 247 2.14 18.57 -11.56
CA LYS A 247 2.13 19.66 -12.55
C LYS A 247 3.43 19.72 -13.35
N ASP A 248 4.56 19.63 -12.67
CA ASP A 248 5.88 19.69 -13.29
C ASP A 248 6.10 18.48 -14.21
N TRP A 249 5.62 17.30 -13.81
CA TRP A 249 5.59 16.12 -14.67
C TRP A 249 4.69 16.35 -15.90
N MET A 250 3.44 16.76 -15.72
CA MET A 250 2.52 17.00 -16.86
C MET A 250 3.01 18.10 -17.81
N THR A 251 3.77 19.08 -17.33
CA THR A 251 4.43 20.08 -18.17
C THR A 251 5.46 19.45 -19.12
N LYS A 252 6.16 18.41 -18.67
CA LYS A 252 7.10 17.62 -19.48
C LYS A 252 6.40 16.60 -20.39
N HIS A 253 5.17 16.22 -20.02
CA HIS A 253 4.35 15.20 -20.68
C HIS A 253 3.01 15.80 -21.17
N PRO A 254 3.03 16.78 -22.10
CA PRO A 254 1.88 17.66 -22.37
C PRO A 254 0.69 16.99 -23.06
N MET A 255 0.81 15.73 -23.46
CA MET A 255 -0.26 14.94 -24.09
C MET A 255 -0.91 13.95 -23.12
N GLU A 256 -0.39 13.81 -21.91
CA GLU A 256 -0.90 12.85 -20.94
C GLU A 256 -2.14 13.39 -20.24
N VAL A 257 -3.02 12.47 -19.83
CA VAL A 257 -4.22 12.79 -19.05
C VAL A 257 -4.08 12.10 -17.70
N VAL A 258 -4.17 12.87 -16.62
CA VAL A 258 -4.08 12.33 -15.25
C VAL A 258 -5.45 12.43 -14.59
N VAL A 259 -5.92 11.33 -14.02
CA VAL A 259 -7.12 11.29 -13.19
C VAL A 259 -6.72 11.38 -11.73
N ILE A 260 -7.25 12.36 -11.02
CA ILE A 260 -7.05 12.51 -9.57
C ILE A 260 -8.40 12.35 -8.89
N TRP A 261 -8.47 11.42 -7.95
CA TRP A 261 -9.60 11.30 -7.06
C TRP A 261 -9.22 11.82 -5.68
N ILE A 262 -9.91 12.89 -5.25
CA ILE A 262 -9.71 13.54 -3.96
C ILE A 262 -10.73 12.98 -2.98
N SER A 263 -10.24 12.35 -1.91
CA SER A 263 -11.06 11.84 -0.83
C SER A 263 -10.35 11.94 0.53
N ARG A 264 -11.00 11.50 1.61
CA ARG A 264 -10.38 11.35 2.93
C ARG A 264 -9.88 9.92 3.15
N HIS A 265 -10.73 8.93 2.83
CA HIS A 265 -10.51 7.50 3.11
C HIS A 265 -10.95 6.59 1.94
N GLY A 266 -11.01 7.10 0.72
CA GLY A 266 -11.53 6.34 -0.42
C GLY A 266 -13.04 6.06 -0.32
N VAL A 267 -13.79 6.88 0.42
CA VAL A 267 -15.25 6.79 0.53
C VAL A 267 -15.87 7.82 -0.40
N ASN A 268 -16.70 7.38 -1.35
CA ASN A 268 -17.27 8.26 -2.36
C ASN A 268 -18.37 9.16 -1.78
N GLU A 269 -19.18 8.65 -0.85
CA GLU A 269 -20.48 9.23 -0.49
C GLU A 269 -20.43 10.21 0.70
N ALA A 270 -19.31 10.26 1.42
CA ALA A 270 -19.19 11.10 2.60
C ALA A 270 -19.05 12.58 2.22
N THR A 271 -19.69 13.45 3.02
CA THR A 271 -19.74 14.92 2.83
C THR A 271 -19.58 15.64 4.17
N GLY A 272 -19.37 16.96 4.15
CA GLY A 272 -19.39 17.78 5.36
C GLY A 272 -18.36 17.35 6.41
N ASP A 273 -18.81 17.25 7.66
CA ASP A 273 -18.02 16.76 8.78
C ASP A 273 -17.77 15.24 8.72
N ASP A 274 -18.59 14.46 8.02
CA ASP A 274 -18.29 13.02 7.85
C ASP A 274 -17.06 12.83 6.95
N GLN A 275 -16.93 13.69 5.93
CA GLN A 275 -15.79 13.66 5.03
C GLN A 275 -14.56 14.38 5.57
N PHE A 276 -14.69 15.53 6.21
CA PHE A 276 -13.54 16.29 6.75
C PHE A 276 -13.91 16.88 8.11
N PRO A 277 -13.90 16.08 9.19
CA PRO A 277 -14.41 16.48 10.48
C PRO A 277 -13.60 17.63 11.07
N GLY A 278 -14.28 18.66 11.55
CA GLY A 278 -13.63 19.82 12.17
C GLY A 278 -12.96 20.79 11.19
N VAL A 279 -13.04 20.51 9.88
CA VAL A 279 -12.51 21.39 8.84
C VAL A 279 -13.61 22.35 8.39
N SER A 280 -13.39 23.64 8.60
CA SER A 280 -14.35 24.67 8.21
C SER A 280 -14.52 24.77 6.69
N LEU A 281 -15.69 25.24 6.24
CA LEU A 281 -15.98 25.49 4.83
C LEU A 281 -14.93 26.42 4.17
N GLU A 282 -14.44 27.43 4.90
CA GLU A 282 -13.39 28.34 4.41
C GLU A 282 -12.08 27.59 4.11
N GLN A 283 -11.66 26.68 5.00
CA GLN A 283 -10.45 25.88 4.81
C GLN A 283 -10.59 24.91 3.63
N LYS A 284 -11.75 24.29 3.47
CA LYS A 284 -12.07 23.41 2.33
C LYS A 284 -11.98 24.18 1.00
N LYS A 285 -12.66 25.33 0.90
CA LYS A 285 -12.62 26.20 -0.28
C LYS A 285 -11.23 26.78 -0.54
N LYS A 286 -10.47 27.08 0.51
CA LYS A 286 -9.08 27.54 0.41
C LYS A 286 -8.18 26.46 -0.21
N PHE A 287 -8.33 25.20 0.19
CA PHE A 287 -7.64 24.08 -0.47
C PHE A 287 -7.99 23.99 -1.94
N TRP A 288 -9.28 24.04 -2.28
CA TRP A 288 -9.70 23.97 -3.67
C TRP A 288 -9.17 25.14 -4.52
N SER A 289 -9.12 26.34 -3.97
CA SER A 289 -8.48 27.49 -4.62
C SER A 289 -6.99 27.26 -4.87
N GLN A 290 -6.26 26.63 -3.94
CA GLN A 290 -4.86 26.26 -4.13
C GLN A 290 -4.71 25.16 -5.19
N TYR A 291 -5.60 24.17 -5.20
CA TYR A 291 -5.62 23.08 -6.19
C TYR A 291 -5.81 23.64 -7.61
N THR A 292 -6.85 24.44 -7.81
CA THR A 292 -7.15 25.08 -9.09
C THR A 292 -6.06 26.04 -9.54
N SER A 293 -5.47 26.82 -8.63
CA SER A 293 -4.34 27.69 -8.95
C SER A 293 -3.07 26.89 -9.32
N THR A 294 -2.87 25.72 -8.73
CA THR A 294 -1.70 24.87 -9.05
C THR A 294 -1.82 24.37 -10.48
N PHE A 295 -3.00 23.89 -10.86
CA PHE A 295 -3.30 23.33 -12.19
C PHE A 295 -3.97 24.32 -13.14
N ASP A 296 -3.66 25.62 -13.02
CA ASP A 296 -4.24 26.63 -13.90
C ASP A 296 -4.01 26.28 -15.38
N GLY A 297 -5.09 26.31 -16.15
CA GLY A 297 -5.11 25.89 -17.55
C GLY A 297 -4.94 24.37 -17.80
N MET A 298 -4.76 23.54 -16.78
CA MET A 298 -4.63 22.08 -16.89
C MET A 298 -5.88 21.32 -16.45
N LEU A 299 -6.87 21.96 -15.81
CA LEU A 299 -8.11 21.27 -15.43
C LEU A 299 -9.09 21.16 -16.61
N VAL A 300 -9.85 20.07 -16.68
CA VAL A 300 -11.00 19.94 -17.59
C VAL A 300 -12.17 20.77 -17.06
N ASP A 301 -12.77 21.60 -17.91
CA ASP A 301 -14.03 22.29 -17.61
C ASP A 301 -15.21 21.43 -18.09
N PHE A 302 -15.87 20.74 -17.16
CA PHE A 302 -16.95 19.82 -17.48
C PHE A 302 -18.25 20.50 -17.95
N THR A 303 -18.35 21.83 -17.86
CA THR A 303 -19.44 22.59 -18.51
C THR A 303 -19.34 22.50 -20.03
N ASN A 304 -18.12 22.49 -20.54
CA ASN A 304 -17.80 22.52 -21.97
C ASN A 304 -17.29 21.18 -22.49
N SER A 305 -16.89 20.28 -21.59
CA SER A 305 -16.29 18.99 -21.91
C SER A 305 -16.88 17.88 -21.05
N PRO A 306 -18.14 17.44 -21.29
CA PRO A 306 -18.74 16.33 -20.57
C PRO A 306 -17.90 15.06 -20.73
N ILE A 307 -17.70 14.32 -19.63
CA ILE A 307 -16.75 13.20 -19.58
C ILE A 307 -17.07 12.06 -20.55
N HIS A 308 -18.37 11.80 -20.79
CA HIS A 308 -18.84 10.71 -21.65
C HIS A 308 -18.76 11.00 -23.15
N SER A 309 -18.66 12.27 -23.54
CA SER A 309 -18.73 12.68 -24.95
C SER A 309 -17.50 13.39 -25.44
N THR A 310 -16.61 13.83 -24.53
CA THR A 310 -15.43 14.60 -24.93
C THR A 310 -14.35 13.65 -25.45
N PRO A 311 -13.95 13.78 -26.72
CA PRO A 311 -12.86 12.97 -27.25
C PRO A 311 -11.58 13.16 -26.45
N LEU A 312 -10.83 12.09 -26.23
CA LEU A 312 -9.62 12.07 -25.42
C LEU A 312 -8.58 13.10 -25.90
N LYS A 313 -8.45 13.28 -27.22
CA LYS A 313 -7.57 14.29 -27.82
C LYS A 313 -7.87 15.72 -27.36
N ASN A 314 -9.12 16.03 -27.00
CA ASN A 314 -9.54 17.36 -26.59
C ASN A 314 -9.21 17.65 -25.12
N ILE A 315 -8.92 16.60 -24.33
CA ILE A 315 -8.49 16.70 -22.93
C ILE A 315 -7.04 16.26 -22.73
N ALA A 316 -6.27 16.09 -23.82
CA ALA A 316 -4.84 15.83 -23.75
C ALA A 316 -4.13 16.96 -22.97
N GLY A 317 -3.23 16.59 -22.06
CA GLY A 317 -2.55 17.55 -21.18
C GLY A 317 -3.42 18.08 -20.05
N LYS A 318 -4.57 17.44 -19.76
CA LYS A 318 -5.50 17.86 -18.72
C LYS A 318 -5.61 16.87 -17.57
N ILE A 319 -6.09 17.40 -16.44
CA ILE A 319 -6.43 16.64 -15.25
C ILE A 319 -7.95 16.52 -15.17
N VAL A 320 -8.41 15.27 -15.02
CA VAL A 320 -9.78 14.93 -14.69
C VAL A 320 -9.85 14.73 -13.18
N THR A 321 -10.60 15.60 -12.50
CA THR A 321 -10.70 15.57 -11.04
C THR A 321 -12.05 15.01 -10.62
N TYR A 322 -12.03 13.98 -9.78
CA TYR A 322 -13.19 13.52 -9.02
C TYR A 322 -13.02 13.99 -7.58
N ALA A 323 -14.02 14.64 -7.01
CA ALA A 323 -13.98 15.14 -5.64
C ALA A 323 -15.16 14.59 -4.84
N THR A 324 -14.86 14.03 -3.68
CA THR A 324 -15.86 13.81 -2.64
C THR A 324 -16.12 15.11 -1.88
N ASP A 325 -17.24 15.19 -1.17
CA ASP A 325 -17.70 16.46 -0.57
C ASP A 325 -17.74 17.61 -1.60
N TYR A 326 -18.16 17.29 -2.83
CA TYR A 326 -18.06 18.16 -4.01
C TYR A 326 -18.58 19.58 -3.77
N VAL A 327 -19.75 19.71 -3.12
CA VAL A 327 -20.38 21.00 -2.86
C VAL A 327 -19.54 21.85 -1.90
N GLU A 328 -19.15 21.33 -0.74
CA GLU A 328 -18.41 22.12 0.25
C GLU A 328 -16.93 22.29 -0.08
N LEU A 329 -16.29 21.24 -0.60
CA LEU A 329 -14.88 21.25 -0.97
C LEU A 329 -14.64 22.14 -2.19
N THR A 330 -15.41 21.95 -3.26
CA THR A 330 -15.13 22.58 -4.55
C THR A 330 -15.99 23.79 -4.86
N ASP A 331 -16.98 24.10 -4.01
CA ASP A 331 -18.02 25.09 -4.29
C ASP A 331 -18.81 24.78 -5.58
N SER A 332 -19.03 23.48 -5.82
CA SER A 332 -19.61 22.96 -7.07
C SER A 332 -18.89 23.45 -8.34
N SER A 333 -17.56 23.51 -8.28
CA SER A 333 -16.72 24.01 -9.36
C SER A 333 -16.81 23.10 -10.60
N PRO A 334 -16.90 23.67 -11.81
CA PRO A 334 -16.98 22.89 -13.06
C PRO A 334 -15.67 22.15 -13.40
N PHE A 335 -14.61 22.39 -12.63
CA PHE A 335 -13.32 21.70 -12.77
C PHE A 335 -13.21 20.38 -11.99
N ALA A 336 -14.29 19.94 -11.35
CA ALA A 336 -14.39 18.64 -10.71
C ALA A 336 -15.72 17.95 -11.05
N LEU A 337 -15.70 16.63 -11.00
CA LEU A 337 -16.90 15.79 -11.01
C LEU A 337 -17.24 15.37 -9.59
N ASP A 338 -18.53 15.34 -9.28
CA ASP A 338 -19.06 14.84 -8.02
C ASP A 338 -18.84 13.32 -7.91
N SER A 339 -17.87 12.90 -7.10
CA SER A 339 -17.50 11.48 -6.95
C SER A 339 -18.70 10.55 -6.71
N PRO A 340 -19.63 10.81 -5.76
CA PRO A 340 -20.82 9.97 -5.57
C PRO A 340 -21.68 9.75 -6.83
N GLN A 341 -21.71 10.73 -7.75
CA GLN A 341 -22.52 10.64 -8.96
C GLN A 341 -21.75 9.98 -10.11
N PHE A 342 -20.47 10.35 -10.29
CA PHE A 342 -19.69 10.06 -11.49
C PHE A 342 -18.59 9.03 -11.29
N LEU A 343 -18.30 8.59 -10.06
CA LEU A 343 -17.28 7.59 -9.78
C LEU A 343 -17.90 6.44 -8.99
N ILE A 344 -17.90 5.26 -9.59
CA ILE A 344 -18.33 4.02 -8.95
C ILE A 344 -17.08 3.31 -8.45
N ASN A 345 -16.88 3.32 -7.14
CA ASN A 345 -15.84 2.52 -6.47
C ASN A 345 -16.50 1.29 -5.84
N GLU A 346 -17.12 0.47 -6.68
CA GLU A 346 -17.75 -0.79 -6.27
C GLU A 346 -16.69 -1.88 -6.32
N PHE A 347 -15.90 -2.05 -5.26
CA PHE A 347 -15.27 -3.35 -4.91
C PHE A 347 -14.51 -3.33 -3.57
N PHE A 348 -15.06 -2.70 -2.53
CA PHE A 348 -14.45 -2.77 -1.20
C PHE A 348 -14.61 -4.18 -0.60
N GLY A 349 -13.51 -4.92 -0.50
CA GLY A 349 -13.41 -6.01 0.48
C GLY A 349 -13.23 -7.42 -0.07
N TYR A 350 -12.84 -7.56 -1.34
CA TYR A 350 -12.44 -8.86 -1.89
C TYR A 350 -10.94 -9.11 -1.87
N GLY A 351 -10.07 -8.19 -1.43
CA GLY A 351 -8.64 -8.49 -1.28
C GLY A 351 -8.36 -9.75 -0.44
N ILE A 352 -7.12 -10.24 -0.42
CA ILE A 352 -6.73 -11.43 0.36
C ILE A 352 -7.03 -11.23 1.87
N GLY A 353 -7.13 -9.98 2.32
CA GLY A 353 -7.56 -9.56 3.65
C GLY A 353 -9.08 -9.38 3.86
N GLY A 354 -9.90 -9.63 2.85
CA GLY A 354 -11.31 -9.25 2.76
C GLY A 354 -12.30 -9.98 3.67
N ARG A 355 -13.57 -9.53 3.65
CA ARG A 355 -14.66 -9.97 4.56
C ARG A 355 -15.32 -11.31 4.18
N VAL A 356 -14.71 -12.10 3.31
CA VAL A 356 -15.35 -13.36 2.85
C VAL A 356 -15.14 -14.44 3.91
N ASN A 357 -16.23 -14.80 4.59
CA ASN A 357 -16.29 -15.95 5.50
C ASN A 357 -16.46 -17.25 4.68
N GLY A 358 -15.56 -18.22 4.83
CA GLY A 358 -15.86 -19.62 4.49
C GLY A 358 -15.29 -20.20 3.19
N THR A 359 -14.52 -19.44 2.41
CA THR A 359 -13.57 -19.92 1.38
C THR A 359 -12.24 -19.21 1.60
N SER A 360 -11.15 -19.65 0.96
CA SER A 360 -9.92 -18.85 1.03
C SER A 360 -10.26 -17.46 0.46
N ALA A 361 -9.90 -16.39 1.18
CA ALA A 361 -10.21 -15.03 0.74
C ALA A 361 -9.63 -14.77 -0.66
N VAL A 362 -8.49 -15.40 -0.99
CA VAL A 362 -7.86 -15.34 -2.32
C VAL A 362 -8.73 -15.96 -3.41
N THR A 363 -9.32 -17.15 -3.19
CA THR A 363 -10.18 -17.78 -4.19
C THR A 363 -11.42 -16.94 -4.45
N ALA A 364 -12.05 -16.41 -3.39
CA ALA A 364 -13.20 -15.51 -3.55
C ALA A 364 -12.80 -14.23 -4.28
N SER A 365 -11.64 -13.67 -3.92
CA SER A 365 -11.03 -12.52 -4.60
C SER A 365 -10.84 -12.75 -6.10
N TYR A 366 -10.26 -13.90 -6.44
CA TYR A 366 -9.98 -14.30 -7.80
C TYR A 366 -11.27 -14.42 -8.62
N LEU A 367 -12.28 -15.14 -8.11
CA LEU A 367 -13.56 -15.31 -8.79
C LEU A 367 -14.31 -13.99 -8.98
N ALA A 368 -14.29 -13.14 -7.95
CA ALA A 368 -14.98 -11.86 -7.98
C ALA A 368 -14.35 -10.93 -9.03
N GLU A 369 -13.02 -10.94 -9.19
CA GLU A 369 -12.34 -10.18 -10.25
C GLU A 369 -12.63 -10.70 -11.65
N GLN A 370 -12.68 -12.02 -11.83
CA GLN A 370 -13.07 -12.60 -13.12
C GLN A 370 -14.48 -12.15 -13.49
N GLU A 371 -15.42 -12.20 -12.54
CA GLU A 371 -16.79 -11.72 -12.74
C GLU A 371 -16.82 -10.21 -13.11
N GLU A 372 -16.04 -9.39 -12.40
CA GLU A 372 -15.93 -7.96 -12.73
C GLU A 372 -15.37 -7.72 -14.13
N PHE A 373 -14.32 -8.43 -14.54
CA PHE A 373 -13.74 -8.28 -15.88
C PHE A 373 -14.68 -8.81 -16.98
N GLU A 374 -15.44 -9.87 -16.71
CA GLU A 374 -16.50 -10.36 -17.59
C GLU A 374 -17.62 -9.32 -17.77
N GLN A 375 -17.98 -8.62 -16.69
CA GLN A 375 -19.09 -7.67 -16.68
C GLN A 375 -18.68 -6.24 -17.03
N ALA A 376 -17.39 -5.89 -16.99
CA ALA A 376 -16.89 -4.52 -17.14
C ALA A 376 -17.45 -3.83 -18.38
N LYS A 377 -17.41 -4.48 -19.55
CA LYS A 377 -17.96 -3.91 -20.80
C LYS A 377 -19.46 -3.63 -20.72
N ALA A 378 -20.22 -4.52 -20.07
CA ALA A 378 -21.65 -4.32 -19.87
C ALA A 378 -21.93 -3.18 -18.88
N ASN A 379 -21.13 -3.09 -17.82
CA ASN A 379 -21.24 -2.06 -16.79
C ASN A 379 -20.94 -0.66 -17.35
N LYS A 380 -19.85 -0.51 -18.12
CA LYS A 380 -19.52 0.74 -18.87
C LYS A 380 -20.67 1.17 -19.78
N LYS A 381 -21.25 0.23 -20.53
CA LYS A 381 -22.38 0.51 -21.43
C LYS A 381 -23.65 0.90 -20.69
N LYS A 382 -23.92 0.28 -19.54
CA LYS A 382 -25.12 0.53 -18.73
C LYS A 382 -25.08 1.93 -18.11
N ASN A 383 -23.89 2.40 -17.74
CA ASN A 383 -23.71 3.69 -17.09
C ASN A 383 -22.62 4.51 -17.81
N PRO A 384 -22.95 5.07 -19.00
CA PRO A 384 -21.96 5.71 -19.88
C PRO A 384 -21.37 7.00 -19.28
N ASP A 385 -22.00 7.56 -18.24
CA ASP A 385 -21.53 8.77 -17.54
C ASP A 385 -20.62 8.46 -16.35
N GLN A 386 -20.50 7.19 -15.95
CA GLN A 386 -19.87 6.82 -14.68
C GLN A 386 -18.50 6.18 -14.88
N PHE A 387 -17.56 6.56 -14.02
CA PHE A 387 -16.19 6.05 -13.97
C PHE A 387 -16.09 4.89 -12.99
N PHE A 388 -16.20 3.66 -13.48
CA PHE A 388 -15.89 2.43 -12.75
C PHE A 388 -14.41 2.33 -12.35
N LEU A 389 -14.18 2.29 -11.03
CA LEU A 389 -12.89 2.08 -10.39
C LEU A 389 -12.91 0.73 -9.66
N LEU A 390 -11.94 -0.14 -9.96
CA LEU A 390 -11.75 -1.41 -9.27
C LEU A 390 -10.51 -1.38 -8.40
N SER A 391 -10.70 -1.60 -7.09
CA SER A 391 -9.58 -1.77 -6.15
C SER A 391 -9.08 -3.19 -6.19
N MET A 392 -7.81 -3.36 -6.57
CA MET A 392 -7.09 -4.63 -6.38
C MET A 392 -6.10 -4.54 -5.21
N ALA A 393 -6.16 -3.46 -4.42
CA ALA A 393 -5.45 -3.35 -3.15
C ALA A 393 -6.05 -4.29 -2.10
N SER A 394 -5.22 -4.74 -1.16
CA SER A 394 -5.66 -5.62 -0.07
C SER A 394 -5.39 -4.99 1.28
N PRO A 395 -6.41 -4.68 2.08
CA PRO A 395 -6.16 -4.21 3.44
C PRO A 395 -5.54 -5.31 4.29
N MET A 396 -4.72 -4.94 5.28
CA MET A 396 -4.33 -5.86 6.34
C MET A 396 -5.54 -6.17 7.23
N LYS A 397 -5.79 -7.45 7.54
CA LYS A 397 -6.82 -7.83 8.50
C LYS A 397 -6.46 -7.29 9.88
N LYS A 398 -7.46 -6.78 10.63
CA LYS A 398 -7.25 -6.27 12.01
C LYS A 398 -6.49 -7.24 12.90
N ASP A 399 -6.84 -8.54 12.86
CA ASP A 399 -6.16 -9.55 13.67
C ASP A 399 -4.72 -9.81 13.23
N VAL A 400 -4.42 -9.66 11.93
CA VAL A 400 -3.05 -9.74 11.40
C VAL A 400 -2.23 -8.52 11.85
N ILE A 401 -2.81 -7.31 11.84
CA ILE A 401 -2.14 -6.11 12.37
C ILE A 401 -1.82 -6.29 13.85
N LYS A 402 -2.77 -6.81 14.65
CA LYS A 402 -2.55 -7.12 16.07
C LYS A 402 -1.48 -8.19 16.27
N ALA A 403 -1.44 -9.21 15.43
CA ALA A 403 -0.44 -10.27 15.50
C ALA A 403 0.96 -9.77 15.10
N ALA A 404 1.07 -9.03 13.99
CA ALA A 404 2.30 -8.42 13.53
C ALA A 404 2.87 -7.45 14.57
N SER A 405 2.04 -6.60 15.15
CA SER A 405 2.45 -5.69 16.21
C SER A 405 2.87 -6.44 17.49
N ALA A 406 2.20 -7.53 17.87
CA ALA A 406 2.65 -8.39 18.97
C ALA A 406 4.03 -9.01 18.66
N ILE A 407 4.26 -9.49 17.44
CA ILE A 407 5.57 -10.04 17.03
C ILE A 407 6.67 -8.98 17.07
N ALA A 408 6.38 -7.77 16.58
CA ALA A 408 7.34 -6.68 16.47
C ALA A 408 7.65 -5.99 17.81
N LEU A 409 6.61 -5.74 18.62
CA LEU A 409 6.68 -4.83 19.76
C LEU A 409 6.70 -5.55 21.11
N ASN A 410 6.18 -6.79 21.19
CA ASN A 410 6.15 -7.53 22.45
C ASN A 410 7.44 -8.34 22.64
N PRO A 411 8.20 -8.12 23.73
CA PRO A 411 9.43 -8.86 23.99
C PRO A 411 9.20 -10.32 24.43
N MET A 412 7.98 -10.71 24.78
CA MET A 412 7.66 -12.04 25.32
C MET A 412 7.58 -13.09 24.20
N PRO A 413 8.35 -14.20 24.26
CA PRO A 413 8.30 -15.27 23.27
C PRO A 413 6.90 -15.86 23.05
N SER A 414 6.13 -16.07 24.12
CA SER A 414 4.76 -16.62 24.03
C SER A 414 3.83 -15.73 23.19
N SER A 415 4.00 -14.41 23.27
CA SER A 415 3.24 -13.44 22.49
C SER A 415 3.62 -13.48 21.01
N LYS A 416 4.91 -13.69 20.70
CA LYS A 416 5.37 -13.87 19.31
C LYS A 416 4.82 -15.15 18.70
N ASP A 417 4.87 -16.26 19.44
CA ASP A 417 4.32 -17.55 18.99
C ASP A 417 2.80 -17.46 18.79
N LYS A 418 2.09 -16.76 19.67
CA LYS A 418 0.66 -16.50 19.54
C LYS A 418 0.37 -15.63 18.32
N GLY A 419 1.12 -14.57 18.11
CA GLY A 419 1.03 -13.73 16.92
C GLY A 419 1.23 -14.55 15.65
N GLN A 420 2.27 -15.39 15.61
CA GLN A 420 2.55 -16.23 14.44
C GLN A 420 1.37 -17.15 14.11
N ARG A 421 0.78 -17.82 15.10
CA ARG A 421 -0.41 -18.65 14.89
C ARG A 421 -1.61 -17.87 14.35
N ILE A 422 -1.84 -16.65 14.84
CA ILE A 422 -2.91 -15.79 14.32
C ILE A 422 -2.67 -15.45 12.84
N CYS A 423 -1.43 -15.15 12.45
CA CYS A 423 -1.11 -14.89 11.05
C CYS A 423 -1.32 -16.15 10.19
N ASP A 424 -0.86 -17.30 10.68
CA ASP A 424 -1.02 -18.60 10.01
C ASP A 424 -2.51 -18.91 9.72
N ASP A 425 -3.38 -18.64 10.70
CA ASP A 425 -4.83 -18.89 10.61
C ASP A 425 -5.57 -17.86 9.74
N ALA A 426 -5.04 -16.65 9.56
CA ALA A 426 -5.75 -15.53 8.95
C ALA A 426 -5.96 -15.68 7.44
N TYR A 427 -5.01 -16.29 6.73
CA TYR A 427 -5.02 -16.36 5.26
C TYR A 427 -5.59 -17.66 4.71
N LYS A 428 -5.53 -18.76 5.48
CA LYS A 428 -6.04 -20.08 5.09
C LYS A 428 -5.54 -20.54 3.71
N ILE A 429 -4.33 -20.16 3.33
CA ILE A 429 -3.66 -20.62 2.11
C ILE A 429 -3.01 -21.98 2.42
N PRO A 430 -3.16 -23.02 1.57
CA PRO A 430 -2.57 -24.33 1.84
C PRO A 430 -1.05 -24.26 2.04
N GLY A 431 -0.55 -24.83 3.14
CA GLY A 431 0.88 -24.83 3.47
C GLY A 431 1.44 -23.49 3.95
N PHE A 432 0.59 -22.47 4.10
CA PHE A 432 0.95 -21.21 4.75
C PHE A 432 1.27 -21.46 6.22
N GLY A 433 2.44 -21.01 6.65
CA GLY A 433 2.88 -21.18 8.03
C GLY A 433 4.28 -20.63 8.25
N GLY A 434 4.51 -20.04 9.42
CA GLY A 434 5.84 -19.56 9.82
C GLY A 434 6.27 -18.24 9.16
N TRP A 435 5.35 -17.54 8.50
CA TRP A 435 5.52 -16.16 8.04
C TRP A 435 4.32 -15.32 8.48
N CYS A 436 4.58 -14.16 9.06
CA CYS A 436 3.56 -13.15 9.30
C CYS A 436 3.89 -11.92 8.47
N PRO A 437 2.98 -11.44 7.59
CA PRO A 437 3.20 -10.18 6.88
C PRO A 437 3.19 -9.03 7.91
N MET A 438 4.32 -8.35 8.02
CA MET A 438 4.55 -7.35 9.07
C MET A 438 4.07 -5.96 8.65
N THR A 439 3.91 -5.75 7.34
CA THR A 439 3.55 -4.48 6.71
C THR A 439 2.39 -4.66 5.75
N LEU A 440 1.74 -3.56 5.36
CA LEU A 440 0.72 -3.60 4.31
C LEU A 440 1.34 -4.05 2.99
N LEU A 441 2.53 -3.55 2.67
CA LEU A 441 3.26 -3.95 1.48
C LEU A 441 3.57 -5.45 1.43
N ASP A 442 3.86 -6.13 2.55
CA ASP A 442 3.97 -7.61 2.56
C ASP A 442 2.69 -8.29 2.07
N VAL A 443 1.53 -7.79 2.49
CA VAL A 443 0.21 -8.28 2.05
C VAL A 443 -0.03 -7.93 0.59
N SER A 444 0.36 -6.74 0.15
CA SER A 444 0.26 -6.29 -1.24
C SER A 444 1.10 -7.16 -2.17
N LEU A 445 2.32 -7.54 -1.79
CA LEU A 445 3.16 -8.45 -2.57
C LEU A 445 2.54 -9.84 -2.75
N LEU A 446 1.95 -10.39 -1.67
CA LEU A 446 1.19 -11.63 -1.74
C LEU A 446 -0.07 -11.48 -2.62
N THR A 447 -0.72 -10.33 -2.54
CA THR A 447 -1.90 -9.99 -3.35
C THR A 447 -1.53 -9.97 -4.82
N ASN A 448 -0.53 -9.17 -5.19
CA ASN A 448 -0.02 -9.02 -6.55
C ASN A 448 0.40 -10.36 -7.17
N TYR A 449 0.99 -11.26 -6.38
CA TYR A 449 1.31 -12.62 -6.81
C TYR A 449 0.10 -13.39 -7.36
N TYR A 450 -1.10 -13.17 -6.81
CA TYR A 450 -2.33 -13.78 -7.32
C TYR A 450 -3.05 -12.91 -8.35
N LYS A 451 -2.97 -11.58 -8.23
CA LYS A 451 -3.63 -10.62 -9.14
C LYS A 451 -3.05 -10.60 -10.55
N GLN A 452 -1.77 -10.88 -10.71
CA GLN A 452 -1.18 -11.04 -12.04
C GLN A 452 -1.94 -12.07 -12.90
N VAL A 453 -2.57 -13.08 -12.29
CA VAL A 453 -3.30 -14.11 -13.05
C VAL A 453 -4.60 -13.56 -13.63
N THR A 454 -5.41 -12.85 -12.83
CA THR A 454 -6.68 -12.29 -13.30
C THR A 454 -6.46 -11.15 -14.29
N LEU A 455 -5.43 -10.32 -14.08
CA LEU A 455 -5.01 -9.30 -15.05
C LEU A 455 -4.57 -9.92 -16.38
N GLU A 456 -3.73 -10.96 -16.32
CA GLU A 456 -3.23 -11.61 -17.53
C GLU A 456 -4.36 -12.33 -18.28
N GLN A 457 -5.27 -12.98 -17.56
CA GLN A 457 -6.43 -13.61 -18.16
C GLN A 457 -7.33 -12.57 -18.86
N ALA A 458 -7.66 -11.46 -18.19
CA ALA A 458 -8.47 -10.40 -18.79
C ALA A 458 -7.81 -9.74 -20.00
N ARG A 459 -6.47 -9.66 -20.02
CA ARG A 459 -5.71 -9.20 -21.19
C ARG A 459 -5.87 -10.14 -22.38
N LEU A 460 -5.76 -11.45 -22.14
CA LEU A 460 -5.77 -12.49 -23.17
C LEU A 460 -7.17 -12.83 -23.68
N GLU A 461 -8.17 -12.77 -22.80
CA GLU A 461 -9.56 -13.09 -23.11
C GLU A 461 -10.29 -11.89 -23.70
N TYR A 462 -10.37 -11.81 -25.03
CA TYR A 462 -10.98 -10.67 -25.74
C TYR A 462 -12.44 -10.37 -25.34
N ALA A 463 -13.15 -11.38 -24.84
CA ALA A 463 -14.53 -11.24 -24.35
C ALA A 463 -14.63 -10.45 -23.04
N TRP A 464 -13.56 -10.40 -22.25
CA TRP A 464 -13.48 -9.66 -21.00
C TRP A 464 -13.01 -8.23 -21.28
N ASP A 465 -13.24 -7.32 -20.34
CA ASP A 465 -12.69 -5.96 -20.41
C ASP A 465 -12.23 -5.51 -19.03
N PHE A 466 -11.39 -4.47 -18.99
CA PHE A 466 -11.04 -3.82 -17.73
C PHE A 466 -12.07 -2.74 -17.38
N PRO A 467 -12.26 -2.39 -16.09
CA PRO A 467 -12.97 -1.18 -15.67
C PRO A 467 -12.21 0.08 -16.08
N HIS A 468 -12.79 1.28 -15.92
CA HIS A 468 -12.13 2.53 -16.35
C HIS A 468 -10.83 2.81 -15.61
N ALA A 469 -10.67 2.31 -14.38
CA ALA A 469 -9.36 2.23 -13.74
C ALA A 469 -9.25 1.02 -12.82
N ILE A 470 -8.02 0.54 -12.69
CA ILE A 470 -7.60 -0.45 -11.71
C ILE A 470 -6.48 0.18 -10.90
N TYR A 471 -6.64 0.24 -9.58
CA TYR A 471 -5.64 0.80 -8.67
C TYR A 471 -5.15 -0.24 -7.67
N ILE A 472 -3.83 -0.29 -7.50
CA ILE A 472 -3.12 -1.36 -6.80
C ILE A 472 -2.08 -0.77 -5.85
N ASP A 473 -1.77 -1.51 -4.79
CA ASP A 473 -0.60 -1.27 -3.94
C ASP A 473 0.68 -1.79 -4.62
N ALA A 474 1.84 -1.37 -4.09
CA ALA A 474 3.14 -1.89 -4.48
C ALA A 474 3.44 -1.73 -5.98
N VAL A 475 3.08 -0.57 -6.55
CA VAL A 475 3.54 -0.18 -7.89
C VAL A 475 5.08 -0.11 -7.86
N ASP A 476 5.70 -0.67 -8.89
CA ASP A 476 7.14 -0.79 -9.04
C ASP A 476 7.57 -0.14 -10.36
N PHE A 477 8.88 -0.04 -10.58
CA PHE A 477 9.43 0.56 -11.79
C PHE A 477 8.98 -0.18 -13.06
N ASP A 478 9.10 0.50 -14.20
CA ASP A 478 8.78 -0.02 -15.53
C ASP A 478 7.34 -0.53 -15.68
N GLY A 479 6.41 0.10 -14.96
CA GLY A 479 4.99 -0.22 -15.03
C GLY A 479 4.66 -1.62 -14.53
N THR A 480 5.47 -2.10 -13.59
CA THR A 480 5.28 -3.42 -12.99
C THR A 480 4.60 -3.34 -11.63
N ILE A 481 4.08 -4.46 -11.18
CA ILE A 481 3.77 -4.72 -9.77
C ILE A 481 4.69 -5.82 -9.28
N ARG A 482 5.21 -5.68 -8.06
CA ARG A 482 6.09 -6.69 -7.46
C ARG A 482 5.28 -7.87 -6.96
N THR A 483 5.72 -9.08 -7.31
CA THR A 483 5.08 -10.35 -6.92
C THR A 483 5.97 -11.20 -6.02
N SER A 484 7.27 -10.87 -5.94
CA SER A 484 8.23 -11.52 -5.04
C SER A 484 7.90 -11.31 -3.56
N GLY A 485 8.63 -11.97 -2.66
CA GLY A 485 8.36 -11.99 -1.22
C GLY A 485 9.25 -11.07 -0.40
N GLU A 486 10.04 -10.22 -1.04
CA GLU A 486 11.00 -9.31 -0.40
C GLU A 486 10.60 -7.86 -0.65
N LEU A 487 10.64 -7.04 0.40
CA LEU A 487 10.45 -5.60 0.32
C LEU A 487 11.74 -4.91 -0.16
N PRO A 488 11.66 -3.83 -0.96
CA PRO A 488 12.83 -3.12 -1.50
C PRO A 488 13.78 -2.54 -0.43
N TRP A 489 13.29 -2.29 0.79
CA TRP A 489 14.05 -1.61 1.85
C TRP A 489 14.61 -2.53 2.94
N GLU A 490 14.41 -3.85 2.88
CA GLU A 490 15.04 -4.80 3.82
C GLU A 490 16.56 -4.98 3.54
N ARG A 491 17.25 -3.85 3.35
CA ARG A 491 18.68 -3.77 3.00
C ARG A 491 19.54 -4.24 4.15
N GLY A 492 20.41 -5.19 3.82
CA GLY A 492 21.37 -5.81 4.73
C GLY A 492 21.70 -7.23 4.28
N GLN A 493 20.82 -7.86 3.51
CA GLN A 493 21.10 -9.09 2.80
C GLN A 493 21.50 -8.75 1.36
N SER A 494 22.51 -9.43 0.81
CA SER A 494 22.86 -9.33 -0.60
C SER A 494 21.63 -9.76 -1.40
N TYR A 495 20.97 -8.80 -2.01
CA TYR A 495 19.81 -9.07 -2.84
C TYR A 495 20.30 -9.78 -4.11
N ASP A 496 19.69 -10.91 -4.46
CA ASP A 496 19.89 -11.53 -5.77
C ASP A 496 18.85 -10.92 -6.73
N PRO A 497 19.24 -10.05 -7.69
CA PRO A 497 18.31 -9.44 -8.63
C PRO A 497 17.42 -10.46 -9.37
N GLU A 498 17.89 -11.70 -9.52
CA GLU A 498 17.11 -12.79 -10.13
C GLU A 498 15.90 -13.23 -9.29
N GLU A 499 15.85 -12.84 -8.00
CA GLU A 499 14.73 -13.07 -7.11
C GLU A 499 13.62 -11.99 -7.19
N ILE A 500 13.89 -10.81 -7.79
CA ILE A 500 12.81 -9.82 -8.03
C ILE A 500 11.92 -10.35 -9.14
N LYS A 501 10.75 -10.82 -8.73
CA LYS A 501 9.67 -11.20 -9.63
C LYS A 501 8.67 -10.06 -9.70
N ARG A 502 8.36 -9.67 -10.94
CA ARG A 502 7.51 -8.55 -11.33
C ARG A 502 6.53 -9.02 -12.40
N TYR A 503 5.37 -8.38 -12.45
CA TYR A 503 4.40 -8.52 -13.54
C TYR A 503 4.14 -7.16 -14.17
N GLY A 504 4.17 -7.06 -15.50
CA GLY A 504 3.92 -5.83 -16.27
C GLY A 504 2.45 -5.41 -16.27
N ALA A 505 1.90 -5.03 -15.12
CA ALA A 505 0.49 -4.67 -14.96
C ALA A 505 0.07 -3.46 -15.80
N ALA A 506 0.89 -2.40 -15.83
CA ALA A 506 0.62 -1.24 -16.68
C ALA A 506 0.62 -1.64 -18.16
N TRP A 507 1.60 -2.46 -18.57
CA TRP A 507 1.69 -2.95 -19.94
C TRP A 507 0.48 -3.79 -20.37
N ALA A 508 -0.04 -4.64 -19.48
CA ALA A 508 -1.24 -5.43 -19.73
C ALA A 508 -2.47 -4.53 -19.99
N ILE A 509 -2.65 -3.49 -19.18
CA ILE A 509 -3.73 -2.51 -19.34
C ILE A 509 -3.52 -1.67 -20.62
N ILE A 510 -2.30 -1.22 -20.89
CA ILE A 510 -1.97 -0.44 -22.10
C ILE A 510 -2.17 -1.27 -23.36
N SER A 511 -1.78 -2.55 -23.37
CA SER A 511 -2.03 -3.47 -24.49
C SER A 511 -3.53 -3.56 -24.79
N ARG A 512 -4.38 -3.67 -23.74
CA ARG A 512 -5.83 -3.65 -23.92
C ARG A 512 -6.35 -2.32 -24.47
N ASN A 513 -5.86 -1.19 -23.97
CA ASN A 513 -6.22 0.13 -24.49
C ASN A 513 -5.84 0.30 -25.96
N LEU A 514 -4.68 -0.23 -26.37
CA LEU A 514 -4.24 -0.18 -27.77
C LEU A 514 -5.21 -0.93 -28.68
N HIS A 515 -5.73 -2.10 -28.28
CA HIS A 515 -6.81 -2.75 -29.01
C HIS A 515 -8.04 -1.83 -29.16
N VAL A 516 -8.55 -1.29 -28.06
CA VAL A 516 -9.73 -0.40 -28.08
C VAL A 516 -9.53 0.81 -28.98
N MET A 517 -8.32 1.39 -28.99
CA MET A 517 -8.00 2.59 -29.75
C MET A 517 -7.67 2.31 -31.21
N CYS A 518 -7.14 1.13 -31.53
CA CYS A 518 -6.63 0.81 -32.86
C CYS A 518 -7.58 -0.04 -33.71
N ASP A 519 -8.56 -0.73 -33.12
CA ASP A 519 -9.46 -1.65 -33.84
C ASP A 519 -10.22 -0.96 -34.99
N ASP A 520 -10.61 0.30 -34.82
CA ASP A 520 -11.40 1.08 -35.79
C ASP A 520 -10.53 1.98 -36.70
N VAL A 521 -9.19 1.91 -36.61
CA VAL A 521 -8.29 2.76 -37.39
C VAL A 521 -8.21 2.27 -38.84
N THR A 522 -8.70 3.10 -39.76
CA THR A 522 -8.75 2.79 -41.21
C THR A 522 -7.58 3.38 -42.01
N ASP A 523 -6.87 4.38 -41.47
CA ASP A 523 -5.68 4.94 -42.11
C ASP A 523 -4.50 3.97 -42.00
N GLU A 524 -3.98 3.51 -43.13
CA GLU A 524 -2.93 2.48 -43.16
C GLU A 524 -1.63 2.90 -42.45
N LYS A 525 -1.30 4.18 -42.48
CA LYS A 525 -0.11 4.69 -41.77
C LYS A 525 -0.34 4.62 -40.26
N LYS A 526 -1.48 5.12 -39.76
CA LYS A 526 -1.84 5.03 -38.34
C LYS A 526 -1.97 3.58 -37.88
N LYS A 527 -2.54 2.71 -38.71
CA LYS A 527 -2.63 1.26 -38.45
C LYS A 527 -1.25 0.62 -38.30
N SER A 528 -0.29 0.97 -39.16
CA SER A 528 1.10 0.55 -39.01
C SER A 528 1.71 1.02 -37.68
N GLN A 529 1.46 2.27 -37.28
CA GLN A 529 1.94 2.81 -36.01
C GLN A 529 1.27 2.14 -34.81
N CYS A 530 -0.04 1.88 -34.88
CA CYS A 530 -0.78 1.08 -33.90
C CYS A 530 -0.13 -0.30 -33.69
N ASN A 531 0.20 -1.00 -34.76
CA ASN A 531 0.88 -2.31 -34.67
C ASN A 531 2.26 -2.21 -33.97
N GLU A 532 3.00 -1.12 -34.20
CA GLU A 532 4.28 -0.87 -33.54
C GLU A 532 4.11 -0.60 -32.03
N LEU A 533 3.09 0.18 -31.64
CA LEU A 533 2.78 0.41 -30.23
C LEU A 533 2.32 -0.88 -29.55
N MET A 534 1.49 -1.70 -30.21
CA MET A 534 1.06 -3.00 -29.71
C MET A 534 2.26 -3.94 -29.52
N HIS A 535 3.17 -3.99 -30.50
CA HIS A 535 4.41 -4.75 -30.37
C HIS A 535 5.25 -4.27 -29.18
N THR A 536 5.37 -2.95 -28.99
CA THR A 536 6.08 -2.37 -27.84
C THR A 536 5.45 -2.78 -26.52
N ALA A 537 4.12 -2.77 -26.41
CA ALA A 537 3.41 -3.20 -25.21
C ALA A 537 3.61 -4.70 -24.92
N GLU A 538 3.56 -5.55 -25.95
CA GLU A 538 3.83 -6.97 -25.81
C GLU A 538 5.29 -7.26 -25.40
N MET A 539 6.26 -6.47 -25.87
CA MET A 539 7.65 -6.58 -25.41
C MET A 539 7.78 -6.25 -23.91
N GLY A 540 7.07 -5.22 -23.42
CA GLY A 540 7.01 -4.91 -21.99
C GLY A 540 6.42 -6.05 -21.15
N ILE A 541 5.35 -6.69 -21.64
CA ILE A 541 4.75 -7.87 -21.00
C ILE A 541 5.73 -9.05 -21.00
N GLN A 542 6.44 -9.29 -22.11
CA GLN A 542 7.41 -10.38 -22.21
C GLN A 542 8.62 -10.20 -21.29
N GLN A 543 9.00 -8.96 -20.99
CA GLN A 543 10.06 -8.67 -19.99
C GLN A 543 9.60 -9.00 -18.57
N HIS A 544 8.30 -8.83 -18.28
CA HIS A 544 7.71 -9.06 -16.96
C HIS A 544 6.44 -9.92 -17.04
N PRO A 545 6.56 -11.18 -17.48
CA PRO A 545 5.39 -12.03 -17.73
C PRO A 545 4.74 -12.47 -16.42
N ALA A 546 3.45 -12.78 -16.49
CA ALA A 546 2.77 -13.39 -15.35
C ALA A 546 3.44 -14.73 -15.02
N LYS A 547 3.96 -14.85 -13.80
CA LYS A 547 4.70 -16.04 -13.37
C LYS A 547 4.29 -16.43 -11.97
N ARG A 548 3.79 -17.65 -11.83
CA ARG A 548 3.52 -18.29 -10.54
C ARG A 548 4.67 -19.22 -10.14
N TRP A 549 4.90 -19.39 -8.84
CA TRP A 549 5.90 -20.30 -8.29
C TRP A 549 5.51 -20.72 -6.87
N ASP A 550 6.00 -21.88 -6.43
CA ASP A 550 5.73 -22.38 -5.09
C ASP A 550 6.68 -21.75 -4.06
N HIS A 551 6.08 -21.14 -3.05
CA HIS A 551 6.70 -20.82 -1.77
C HIS A 551 5.62 -20.96 -0.67
N PRO A 552 5.24 -22.20 -0.30
CA PRO A 552 4.08 -22.44 0.58
C PRO A 552 4.15 -21.69 1.91
N LEU A 553 5.33 -21.60 2.53
CA LEU A 553 5.54 -20.88 3.80
C LEU A 553 5.18 -19.39 3.72
N LYS A 554 5.32 -18.76 2.55
CA LYS A 554 4.94 -17.36 2.30
C LYS A 554 3.61 -17.26 1.53
N GLY A 555 2.83 -18.34 1.48
CA GLY A 555 1.51 -18.38 0.86
C GLY A 555 1.50 -18.27 -0.65
N ARG A 556 2.58 -18.60 -1.35
CA ARG A 556 2.61 -18.60 -2.82
C ARG A 556 2.55 -20.03 -3.30
N LEU A 557 1.59 -20.29 -4.18
CA LEU A 557 1.34 -21.62 -4.72
C LEU A 557 1.14 -21.49 -6.22
N SER A 558 1.83 -22.32 -6.99
CA SER A 558 1.85 -22.26 -8.44
C SER A 558 0.57 -22.75 -9.09
N LYS A 559 -0.16 -23.63 -8.39
CA LYS A 559 -1.39 -24.28 -8.87
C LYS A 559 -2.65 -23.79 -8.17
N TRP A 560 -2.55 -22.70 -7.42
CA TRP A 560 -3.64 -22.19 -6.59
C TRP A 560 -3.89 -20.69 -6.86
N PRO A 561 -5.13 -20.19 -6.75
CA PRO A 561 -6.36 -20.97 -6.74
C PRO A 561 -6.40 -21.92 -7.95
N GLU A 562 -6.99 -23.11 -7.78
CA GLU A 562 -7.13 -24.05 -8.90
C GLU A 562 -7.95 -23.32 -9.96
N SER A 563 -7.35 -23.12 -11.14
CA SER A 563 -8.07 -22.50 -12.23
C SER A 563 -9.20 -23.45 -12.64
N HIS A 564 -10.44 -22.98 -12.61
CA HIS A 564 -11.60 -23.81 -12.93
C HIS A 564 -11.60 -24.36 -14.37
N SER A 565 -10.70 -23.90 -15.24
CA SER A 565 -10.41 -24.51 -16.53
C SER A 565 -8.99 -25.11 -16.55
N ALA A 566 -8.89 -26.42 -16.78
CA ALA A 566 -7.62 -27.07 -17.10
C ALA A 566 -6.95 -26.49 -18.37
N GLU A 567 -7.69 -25.72 -19.17
CA GLU A 567 -7.19 -25.02 -20.36
C GLU A 567 -6.37 -23.77 -20.03
N SER A 568 -6.64 -23.08 -18.93
CA SER A 568 -5.91 -21.85 -18.57
C SER A 568 -4.46 -22.09 -18.14
N ASP A 569 -4.17 -23.20 -17.47
CA ASP A 569 -2.79 -23.60 -17.12
C ASP A 569 -1.96 -23.86 -18.40
N THR A 570 -2.57 -24.42 -19.45
CA THR A 570 -1.88 -24.53 -20.76
C THR A 570 -1.73 -23.20 -21.49
N PHE A 571 -2.52 -22.19 -21.14
CA PHE A 571 -2.48 -20.88 -21.79
C PHE A 571 -1.28 -20.05 -21.32
N MET A 572 -0.97 -20.10 -20.02
CA MET A 572 0.22 -19.45 -19.44
C MET A 572 1.54 -20.08 -19.93
N GLU A 573 1.56 -21.39 -20.20
CA GLU A 573 2.73 -22.08 -20.77
C GLU A 573 2.86 -21.91 -22.30
N LYS A 574 1.78 -21.53 -23.00
CA LYS A 574 1.74 -21.36 -24.46
C LYS A 574 1.61 -19.91 -24.90
N ALA A 575 2.21 -18.97 -24.17
CA ALA A 575 2.39 -17.60 -24.68
C ALA A 575 2.92 -17.69 -26.12
N PRO A 576 2.27 -17.02 -27.09
CA PRO A 576 2.43 -17.37 -28.50
C PRO A 576 3.86 -17.12 -28.96
N ALA A 577 4.56 -18.21 -29.30
CA ALA A 577 5.90 -18.17 -29.89
C ALA A 577 5.95 -17.49 -31.28
N SER A 578 4.84 -16.97 -31.81
CA SER A 578 4.83 -16.13 -33.00
C SER A 578 3.46 -15.47 -33.16
N PHE A 579 3.38 -14.14 -32.99
CA PHE A 579 2.46 -13.33 -33.78
C PHE A 579 2.98 -13.36 -35.22
N SER A 580 2.74 -14.48 -35.92
CA SER A 580 2.93 -14.56 -37.36
C SER A 580 1.90 -13.62 -37.97
N SER A 581 2.35 -12.47 -38.47
CA SER A 581 1.55 -11.57 -39.29
C SER A 581 0.85 -12.39 -40.37
N ASN A 582 -0.46 -12.63 -40.22
CA ASN A 582 -1.27 -13.14 -41.30
C ASN A 582 -1.32 -12.05 -42.37
N THR A 583 -0.35 -12.08 -43.28
CA THR A 583 -0.40 -11.35 -44.55
C THR A 583 -1.66 -11.80 -45.28
N PRO A 584 -2.55 -10.90 -45.72
CA PRO A 584 -3.69 -11.27 -46.54
C PRO A 584 -3.15 -11.88 -47.83
N ASN A 585 -3.55 -13.11 -48.14
CA ASN A 585 -3.32 -13.70 -49.45
C ASN A 585 -3.90 -12.77 -50.50
N THR A 586 -3.02 -12.11 -51.27
CA THR A 586 -3.37 -11.46 -52.52
C THR A 586 -3.89 -12.53 -53.47
N ALA A 587 -5.22 -12.58 -53.60
CA ALA A 587 -5.86 -13.31 -54.68
C ALA A 587 -5.48 -12.62 -56.00
N THR A 588 -4.65 -13.30 -56.78
CA THR A 588 -4.38 -12.98 -58.18
C THR A 588 -5.64 -13.27 -59.01
N ASN A 589 -6.11 -12.27 -59.75
CA ASN A 589 -6.89 -12.43 -60.98
C ASN A 589 -5.95 -12.46 -62.18
#